data_AF-A0A933PVY2-F1
#
_entry.id   AF-A0A933PVY2-F1
#
_cell.length_a   1.000
_cell.length_b   1.000
_cell.length_c   1.000
_cell.angle_alpha   90.00
_cell.angle_beta   90.00
_cell.angle_gamma   90.00
#
_symmetry.space_group_name_H-M   'P 1'
#
loop_
_entity.id
_entity.type
_entity.pdbx_description
1 polymer ?
#
loop_
_entity_poly.entity_id
_entity_poly.type
_entity_poly.pdbx_seq_one_letter_code
_entity_poly.pdbx_strand_id
1 'polypeptide(L)'
;MIKTAAAITIILCSLSILASCAKSDKKPVVIPAENASHLSNCVHADEWDIKWSDAMAVGIHTTSKETIVIYRDASDEDMKTKNDGYWSKQDYTMLSVAGTVVSYACDYYSEGGAHPSYGRAYKSIDLAENTNETLLTDHFEAAAIFEALMNDTVIKNALKDQRPKNLNELFDVIDGGCEMDLSIRVLGAFALHHLKGDRVAVRIGVSHGCEAMRGNFTEIGVYLPQPDRMRTALKKAAADRTLMQDLYRPRKKK
;
A
#
# COMPACT_ATOMS: atom_id res chain seq x y z
N MET A 1 41.32 -39.21 13.86
CA MET A 1 41.67 -37.77 13.94
C MET A 1 40.58 -36.95 13.28
N ILE A 2 40.38 -35.73 13.76
CA ILE A 2 39.12 -34.98 13.87
C ILE A 2 38.49 -34.57 12.52
N LYS A 3 37.15 -34.71 12.45
CA LYS A 3 36.25 -34.13 11.43
C LYS A 3 36.03 -32.64 11.72
N THR A 4 35.99 -31.79 10.70
CA THR A 4 35.48 -30.42 10.84
C THR A 4 34.45 -30.14 9.73
N ALA A 5 33.19 -30.04 10.15
CA ALA A 5 32.10 -29.49 9.35
C ALA A 5 32.02 -27.98 9.63
N ALA A 6 32.04 -27.16 8.58
CA ALA A 6 31.74 -25.73 8.69
C ALA A 6 30.24 -25.54 8.45
N ALA A 7 29.51 -25.23 9.51
CA ALA A 7 28.12 -24.82 9.46
C ALA A 7 28.04 -23.38 8.94
N ILE A 8 27.45 -23.21 7.76
CA ILE A 8 27.09 -21.90 7.21
C ILE A 8 25.86 -21.39 7.98
N THR A 9 26.11 -20.41 8.84
CA THR A 9 25.10 -19.67 9.58
C THR A 9 24.71 -18.45 8.73
N ILE A 10 23.69 -18.57 7.89
CA ILE A 10 23.03 -17.42 7.25
C ILE A 10 21.97 -16.94 8.24
N ILE A 11 22.33 -15.97 9.08
CA ILE A 11 21.39 -15.34 10.02
C ILE A 11 20.70 -14.15 9.36
N LEU A 12 19.38 -14.22 9.45
CA LEU A 12 18.36 -13.22 9.14
C LEU A 12 18.79 -11.80 9.55
N CYS A 13 18.95 -10.91 8.58
CA CYS A 13 19.00 -9.46 8.88
C CYS A 13 18.20 -8.62 7.87
N SER A 14 17.97 -9.12 6.65
CA SER A 14 17.24 -8.41 5.58
C SER A 14 15.72 -8.60 5.60
N LEU A 15 15.16 -9.53 6.39
CA LEU A 15 13.72 -9.77 6.44
C LEU A 15 12.94 -8.72 7.29
N SER A 16 13.62 -7.98 8.16
CA SER A 16 12.97 -7.15 9.18
C SER A 16 12.50 -5.79 8.67
N ILE A 17 13.14 -5.24 7.63
CA ILE A 17 12.87 -3.88 7.12
C ILE A 17 11.67 -3.89 6.17
N LEU A 18 11.58 -4.88 5.27
CA LEU A 18 10.37 -5.14 4.48
C LEU A 18 9.16 -5.42 5.39
N ALA A 19 9.37 -6.02 6.57
CA ALA A 19 8.30 -6.32 7.53
C ALA A 19 7.72 -5.09 8.25
N SER A 20 8.44 -3.97 8.36
CA SER A 20 7.90 -2.73 8.97
C SER A 20 6.80 -2.12 8.08
N CYS A 21 6.94 -2.23 6.76
CA CYS A 21 5.84 -1.98 5.84
C CYS A 21 4.89 -3.19 5.74
N ALA A 22 5.35 -4.43 5.77
CA ALA A 22 4.48 -5.58 5.46
C ALA A 22 3.73 -6.23 6.64
N LYS A 23 3.95 -5.85 7.91
CA LYS A 23 3.24 -6.45 9.05
C LYS A 23 2.98 -5.48 10.20
N SER A 24 1.69 -5.21 10.43
CA SER A 24 1.17 -4.80 11.73
C SER A 24 0.09 -5.81 12.16
N ASP A 25 0.52 -6.93 12.76
CA ASP A 25 -0.39 -7.88 13.44
C ASP A 25 -0.82 -7.37 14.83
N LYS A 26 -0.81 -6.05 15.05
CA LYS A 26 -1.19 -5.44 16.33
C LYS A 26 -2.50 -4.71 16.19
N LYS A 27 -3.36 -4.93 17.19
CA LYS A 27 -4.59 -4.15 17.44
C LYS A 27 -4.34 -2.65 17.22
N PRO A 28 -5.35 -1.89 16.77
CA PRO A 28 -5.22 -0.46 16.54
C PRO A 28 -4.56 0.22 17.74
N VAL A 29 -3.47 0.96 17.48
CA VAL A 29 -2.84 1.77 18.52
C VAL A 29 -3.76 2.96 18.76
N VAL A 30 -4.49 2.97 19.87
CA VAL A 30 -5.28 4.14 20.28
C VAL A 30 -4.32 5.24 20.70
N ILE A 31 -4.30 6.35 19.96
CA ILE A 31 -3.46 7.51 20.26
C ILE A 31 -4.33 8.59 20.94
N PRO A 32 -3.84 9.27 21.99
CA PRO A 32 -4.50 10.45 22.54
C PRO A 32 -4.79 11.52 21.45
N ALA A 33 -6.00 12.06 21.45
CA ALA A 33 -6.51 12.98 20.43
C ALA A 33 -5.68 14.28 20.29
N GLU A 34 -4.91 14.66 21.31
CA GLU A 34 -4.05 15.85 21.34
C GLU A 34 -2.97 15.87 20.24
N ASN A 35 -2.54 14.70 19.76
CA ASN A 35 -1.55 14.59 18.67
C ASN A 35 -2.15 14.80 17.26
N ALA A 36 -3.48 14.88 17.13
CA ALA A 36 -4.14 15.09 15.84
C ALA A 36 -4.19 16.57 15.39
N SER A 37 -3.74 17.50 16.23
CA SER A 37 -3.79 18.95 15.96
C SER A 37 -2.85 19.44 14.85
N HIS A 38 -1.87 18.63 14.44
CA HIS A 38 -0.95 18.90 13.32
C HIS A 38 -1.43 18.34 11.97
N LEU A 39 -2.61 17.72 11.92
CA LEU A 39 -3.18 17.18 10.69
C LEU A 39 -3.88 18.30 9.91
N SER A 40 -3.35 18.62 8.73
CA SER A 40 -3.80 19.77 7.92
C SER A 40 -4.94 19.43 6.97
N ASN A 41 -5.09 18.16 6.59
CA ASN A 41 -6.15 17.69 5.72
C ASN A 41 -7.19 16.91 6.53
N CYS A 42 -8.46 17.08 6.17
CA CYS A 42 -9.59 16.37 6.76
C CYS A 42 -10.66 16.13 5.70
N VAL A 43 -11.20 14.92 5.64
CA VAL A 43 -12.42 14.61 4.89
C VAL A 43 -13.39 13.85 5.78
N HIS A 44 -14.66 14.16 5.63
CA HIS A 44 -15.74 13.40 6.23
C HIS A 44 -16.26 12.38 5.21
N ALA A 45 -16.07 11.09 5.50
CA ALA A 45 -16.42 9.98 4.63
C ALA A 45 -17.23 8.95 5.42
N ASP A 46 -18.52 8.87 5.14
CA ASP A 46 -19.49 8.06 5.87
C ASP A 46 -19.45 8.35 7.38
N GLU A 47 -19.20 7.34 8.23
CA GLU A 47 -19.14 7.51 9.69
C GLU A 47 -17.74 7.89 10.20
N TRP A 48 -16.81 8.23 9.30
CA TRP A 48 -15.41 8.49 9.63
C TRP A 48 -14.94 9.90 9.26
N ASP A 49 -14.25 10.54 10.19
CA ASP A 49 -13.42 11.71 9.91
C ASP A 49 -11.99 11.25 9.66
N ILE A 50 -11.52 11.37 8.42
CA ILE A 50 -10.18 10.94 8.01
C ILE A 50 -9.30 12.17 7.92
N LYS A 51 -8.26 12.19 8.75
CA LYS A 51 -7.33 13.31 8.90
C LYS A 51 -5.92 12.87 8.56
N TRP A 52 -5.16 13.68 7.83
CA TRP A 52 -3.79 13.35 7.49
C TRP A 52 -2.87 14.55 7.26
N SER A 53 -1.58 14.30 7.44
CA SER A 53 -0.43 15.10 7.02
C SER A 53 0.64 14.15 6.47
N ASP A 54 1.76 14.68 6.03
CA ASP A 54 2.87 13.86 5.52
C ASP A 54 3.50 12.95 6.61
N ALA A 55 3.26 13.26 7.90
CA ALA A 55 3.81 12.53 9.03
C ALA A 55 2.83 11.55 9.68
N MET A 56 1.52 11.69 9.48
CA MET A 56 0.54 10.84 10.15
C MET A 56 -0.83 10.90 9.48
N ALA A 57 -1.57 9.79 9.52
CA ALA A 57 -2.97 9.74 9.14
C ALA A 57 -3.78 8.90 10.13
N VAL A 58 -5.02 9.35 10.41
CA VAL A 58 -5.97 8.66 11.27
C VAL A 58 -7.37 8.69 10.69
N GLY A 59 -8.14 7.63 10.94
CA GLY A 59 -9.59 7.62 10.83
C GLY A 59 -10.20 7.73 12.23
N ILE A 60 -11.13 8.65 12.44
CA ILE A 60 -11.86 8.83 13.69
C ILE A 60 -13.33 8.54 13.45
N HIS A 61 -13.86 7.51 14.09
CA HIS A 61 -15.28 7.19 14.02
C HIS A 61 -16.08 8.31 14.70
N THR A 62 -17.02 8.89 13.97
CA THR A 62 -17.73 10.13 14.33
C THR A 62 -18.56 9.98 15.61
N THR A 63 -19.24 8.85 15.78
CA THR A 63 -20.05 8.54 16.97
C THR A 63 -19.25 7.93 18.12
N SER A 64 -18.58 6.79 17.90
CA SER A 64 -17.88 6.05 18.98
C SER A 64 -16.60 6.73 19.45
N LYS A 65 -16.04 7.65 18.65
CA LYS A 65 -14.72 8.26 18.84
C LYS A 65 -13.55 7.27 18.79
N GLU A 66 -13.79 6.04 18.33
CA GLU A 66 -12.72 5.10 18.01
C GLU A 66 -11.77 5.72 16.99
N THR A 67 -10.47 5.52 17.19
CA THR A 67 -9.42 6.07 16.33
C THR A 67 -8.56 4.94 15.80
N ILE A 68 -8.47 4.86 14.48
CA ILE A 68 -7.59 3.93 13.75
C ILE A 68 -6.43 4.74 13.18
N VAL A 69 -5.21 4.23 13.38
CA VAL A 69 -3.99 4.80 12.80
C VAL A 69 -3.78 4.21 11.42
N ILE A 70 -3.83 5.06 10.40
CA ILE A 70 -3.66 4.65 9.00
C ILE A 70 -2.16 4.53 8.70
N TYR A 71 -1.39 5.57 9.06
CA TYR A 71 0.06 5.54 9.11
C TYR A 71 0.59 6.57 10.12
N ARG A 72 1.85 6.39 10.51
CA ARG A 72 2.62 7.34 11.30
C ARG A 72 4.07 7.25 10.85
N ASP A 73 4.73 8.39 10.73
CA ASP A 73 6.15 8.51 10.54
C ASP A 73 6.89 7.73 11.64
N ALA A 74 7.68 6.76 11.19
CA ALA A 74 8.50 5.90 12.00
C ALA A 74 9.98 6.06 11.62
N SER A 75 10.34 7.20 11.02
CA SER A 75 11.73 7.52 10.67
C SER A 75 12.59 7.65 11.91
N ASP A 76 13.73 6.96 11.91
CA ASP A 76 14.74 7.05 12.95
C ASP A 76 15.83 8.06 12.55
N GLU A 77 15.45 9.23 12.02
CA GLU A 77 16.42 10.21 11.50
C GLU A 77 17.41 10.69 12.57
N ASP A 78 16.98 10.70 13.84
CA ASP A 78 17.82 11.03 14.99
C ASP A 78 19.01 10.07 15.18
N MET A 79 18.92 8.83 14.67
CA MET A 79 20.03 7.87 14.68
C MET A 79 21.14 8.21 13.69
N LYS A 80 20.96 9.16 12.75
CA LYS A 80 22.08 9.71 11.97
C LYS A 80 23.16 10.34 12.84
N THR A 81 22.79 10.82 14.03
CA THR A 81 23.68 11.56 14.93
C THR A 81 24.29 10.71 16.03
N LYS A 82 23.76 9.51 16.25
CA LYS A 82 24.35 8.49 17.14
C LYS A 82 25.23 7.61 16.25
N ASN A 83 26.50 7.42 16.60
CA ASN A 83 27.56 6.80 15.78
C ASN A 83 27.34 5.31 15.39
N ASP A 84 26.09 4.88 15.27
CA ASP A 84 25.62 3.51 15.13
C ASP A 84 25.67 3.05 13.67
N GLY A 85 25.74 4.00 12.72
CA GLY A 85 25.82 3.76 11.28
C GLY A 85 24.50 3.31 10.63
N TYR A 86 23.51 2.90 11.42
CA TYR A 86 22.17 2.51 10.95
C TYR A 86 21.18 3.66 11.06
N TRP A 87 20.49 3.96 9.97
CA TRP A 87 19.38 4.90 9.99
C TRP A 87 18.32 4.52 8.95
N SER A 88 17.07 4.90 9.19
CA SER A 88 15.97 4.69 8.27
C SER A 88 15.05 5.91 8.19
N LYS A 89 14.39 6.06 7.04
CA LYS A 89 13.42 7.11 6.77
C LYS A 89 12.22 6.53 6.02
N GLN A 90 11.04 7.02 6.36
CA GLN A 90 9.78 6.68 5.72
C GLN A 90 9.01 7.95 5.43
N ASP A 91 8.66 8.16 4.16
CA ASP A 91 7.79 9.25 3.73
C ASP A 91 6.44 8.66 3.31
N TYR A 92 5.35 9.26 3.81
CA TYR A 92 4.00 8.78 3.54
C TYR A 92 3.25 9.74 2.62
N THR A 93 2.48 9.19 1.68
CA THR A 93 1.62 9.98 0.80
C THR A 93 0.22 9.38 0.77
N MET A 94 -0.79 10.17 1.14
CA MET A 94 -2.19 9.76 0.97
C MET A 94 -2.52 9.65 -0.53
N LEU A 95 -3.00 8.49 -0.96
CA LEU A 95 -3.34 8.23 -2.36
C LEU A 95 -4.85 8.38 -2.59
N SER A 96 -5.70 7.73 -1.80
CA SER A 96 -7.15 7.84 -2.01
C SER A 96 -7.93 7.66 -0.73
N VAL A 97 -9.07 8.34 -0.63
CA VAL A 97 -10.07 8.17 0.43
C VAL A 97 -11.46 8.07 -0.22
N ALA A 98 -12.11 6.92 -0.12
CA ALA A 98 -13.46 6.71 -0.62
C ALA A 98 -14.31 5.88 0.36
N GLY A 99 -15.17 6.58 1.10
CA GLY A 99 -15.90 5.98 2.21
C GLY A 99 -14.92 5.50 3.28
N THR A 100 -15.01 4.23 3.64
CA THR A 100 -14.11 3.60 4.63
C THR A 100 -12.79 3.11 4.03
N VAL A 101 -12.66 3.08 2.69
CA VAL A 101 -11.44 2.59 2.02
C VAL A 101 -10.44 3.71 1.85
N VAL A 102 -9.26 3.53 2.44
CA VAL A 102 -8.14 4.46 2.39
C VAL A 102 -6.91 3.78 1.81
N SER A 103 -6.22 4.46 0.90
CA SER A 103 -4.97 3.98 0.33
C SER A 103 -3.86 5.01 0.46
N TYR A 104 -2.64 4.56 0.71
CA TYR A 104 -1.46 5.40 0.84
C TYR A 104 -0.21 4.74 0.27
N ALA A 105 0.79 5.54 -0.06
CA ALA A 105 2.13 5.12 -0.40
C ALA A 105 3.07 5.30 0.80
N CYS A 106 4.02 4.40 0.93
CA CYS A 106 5.21 4.54 1.78
C CYS A 106 6.44 4.46 0.89
N ASP A 107 7.22 5.54 0.84
CA ASP A 107 8.57 5.54 0.29
C ASP A 107 9.54 5.33 1.46
N TYR A 108 10.37 4.29 1.40
CA TYR A 108 11.30 3.95 2.48
C TYR A 108 12.75 4.01 2.02
N TYR A 109 13.63 4.33 2.96
CA TYR A 109 15.07 4.28 2.81
C TYR A 109 15.69 3.77 4.10
N SER A 110 16.73 2.95 4.00
CA SER A 110 17.55 2.53 5.14
C SER A 110 18.99 2.31 4.72
N GLU A 111 19.94 2.64 5.60
CA GLU A 111 21.38 2.46 5.40
C GLU A 111 22.05 1.97 6.69
N GLY A 112 23.31 1.52 6.60
CA GLY A 112 24.12 0.96 7.70
C GLY A 112 24.46 -0.51 7.54
N GLY A 113 23.82 -1.20 6.59
CA GLY A 113 24.15 -2.57 6.19
C GLY A 113 25.17 -2.65 5.04
N ALA A 114 25.19 -3.79 4.34
CA ALA A 114 26.08 -4.01 3.19
C ALA A 114 25.82 -3.06 2.01
N HIS A 115 24.58 -2.59 1.87
CA HIS A 115 24.15 -1.58 0.91
C HIS A 115 22.86 -0.92 1.42
N PRO A 116 22.51 0.28 0.91
CA PRO A 116 21.20 0.88 1.18
C PRO A 116 20.06 0.01 0.65
N SER A 117 18.93 0.07 1.33
CA SER A 117 17.64 -0.49 0.87
C SER A 117 16.65 0.67 0.75
N TYR A 118 15.94 0.71 -0.37
CA TYR A 118 14.93 1.72 -0.61
C TYR A 118 13.87 1.19 -1.56
N GLY A 119 12.69 1.79 -1.52
CA GLY A 119 11.59 1.38 -2.36
C GLY A 119 10.32 2.16 -2.06
N ARG A 120 9.27 1.80 -2.78
CA ARG A 120 7.93 2.34 -2.65
C ARG A 120 6.95 1.19 -2.51
N ALA A 121 5.99 1.32 -1.61
CA ALA A 121 4.93 0.33 -1.40
C ALA A 121 3.57 1.03 -1.31
N TYR A 122 2.55 0.43 -1.92
CA TYR A 122 1.16 0.85 -1.74
C TYR A 122 0.51 -0.01 -0.67
N LYS A 123 -0.45 0.59 0.03
CA LYS A 123 -1.30 -0.08 1.01
C LYS A 123 -2.71 0.44 0.93
N SER A 124 -3.67 -0.46 1.09
CA SER A 124 -5.08 -0.15 1.29
C SER A 124 -5.57 -0.69 2.63
N ILE A 125 -6.46 0.07 3.26
CA ILE A 125 -7.13 -0.27 4.51
C ILE A 125 -8.63 0.00 4.36
N ASP A 126 -9.47 -0.87 4.92
CA ASP A 126 -10.90 -0.61 5.13
C ASP A 126 -11.16 -0.33 6.61
N LEU A 127 -11.50 0.92 6.93
CA LEU A 127 -11.77 1.36 8.31
C LEU A 127 -12.99 0.67 8.93
N ALA A 128 -13.92 0.13 8.11
CA ALA A 128 -15.10 -0.59 8.62
C ALA A 128 -14.75 -1.96 9.22
N GLU A 129 -13.71 -2.61 8.69
CA GLU A 129 -13.32 -3.98 9.10
C GLU A 129 -12.31 -3.96 10.26
N ASN A 130 -11.82 -2.78 10.65
CA ASN A 130 -10.80 -2.59 11.68
C ASN A 130 -9.53 -3.45 11.46
N THR A 131 -9.19 -3.70 10.19
CA THR A 131 -8.00 -4.41 9.76
C THR A 131 -6.92 -3.41 9.33
N ASN A 132 -5.65 -3.83 9.34
CA ASN A 132 -4.54 -3.01 8.82
C ASN A 132 -4.30 -3.24 7.32
N GLU A 133 -5.17 -4.00 6.66
CA GLU A 133 -5.08 -4.37 5.24
C GLU A 133 -6.46 -4.72 4.70
N THR A 134 -6.74 -4.32 3.46
CA THR A 134 -7.86 -4.84 2.67
C THR A 134 -7.38 -5.17 1.25
N LEU A 135 -7.95 -6.22 0.67
CA LEU A 135 -7.64 -6.70 -0.66
C LEU A 135 -8.64 -6.16 -1.67
N LEU A 136 -8.23 -6.05 -2.94
CA LEU A 136 -9.15 -5.74 -4.03
C LEU A 136 -10.36 -6.69 -4.10
N THR A 137 -10.16 -7.97 -3.76
CA THR A 137 -11.22 -8.98 -3.73
C THR A 137 -12.24 -8.78 -2.63
N ASP A 138 -11.91 -7.99 -1.61
CA ASP A 138 -12.89 -7.63 -0.58
C ASP A 138 -13.94 -6.69 -1.17
N HIS A 139 -13.57 -5.88 -2.16
CA HIS A 139 -14.37 -4.80 -2.73
C HIS A 139 -14.93 -5.06 -4.12
N PHE A 140 -14.22 -5.83 -4.94
CA PHE A 140 -14.56 -6.08 -6.33
C PHE A 140 -14.64 -7.58 -6.60
N GLU A 141 -15.52 -7.95 -7.53
CA GLU A 141 -15.67 -9.34 -7.95
C GLU A 141 -14.35 -9.89 -8.52
N ALA A 142 -13.93 -11.05 -8.05
CA ALA A 142 -12.67 -11.68 -8.46
C ALA A 142 -12.59 -11.92 -9.98
N ALA A 143 -13.72 -12.23 -10.62
CA ALA A 143 -13.80 -12.38 -12.08
C ALA A 143 -13.49 -11.07 -12.81
N ALA A 144 -14.00 -9.94 -12.32
CA ALA A 144 -13.74 -8.63 -12.92
C ALA A 144 -12.27 -8.20 -12.74
N ILE A 145 -11.67 -8.51 -11.58
CA ILE A 145 -10.24 -8.29 -11.33
C ILE A 145 -9.40 -9.13 -12.30
N PHE A 146 -9.70 -10.43 -12.41
CA PHE A 146 -9.01 -11.34 -13.30
C PHE A 146 -9.08 -10.90 -14.76
N GLU A 147 -10.28 -10.59 -15.27
CA GLU A 147 -10.46 -10.09 -16.63
C GLU A 147 -9.67 -8.80 -16.89
N ALA A 148 -9.63 -7.88 -15.92
CA ALA A 148 -8.91 -6.63 -16.08
C ALA A 148 -7.39 -6.84 -16.08
N LEU A 149 -6.87 -7.70 -15.18
CA LEU A 149 -5.45 -8.05 -15.13
C LEU A 149 -5.01 -8.81 -16.38
N MET A 150 -5.81 -9.78 -16.86
CA MET A 150 -5.53 -10.52 -18.08
C MET A 150 -5.52 -9.65 -19.35
N ASN A 151 -6.01 -8.42 -19.27
CA ASN A 151 -5.94 -7.45 -20.36
C ASN A 151 -4.72 -6.53 -20.31
N ASP A 152 -4.03 -6.47 -19.16
CA ASP A 152 -2.85 -5.64 -18.96
C ASP A 152 -1.60 -6.23 -19.64
N THR A 153 -0.76 -5.37 -20.22
CA THR A 153 0.44 -5.79 -20.96
C THR A 153 1.54 -6.33 -20.06
N VAL A 154 1.70 -5.80 -18.84
CA VAL A 154 2.68 -6.28 -17.86
C VAL A 154 2.32 -7.71 -17.45
N ILE A 155 1.06 -7.95 -17.13
CA ILE A 155 0.55 -9.28 -16.76
C ILE A 155 0.70 -10.28 -17.91
N LYS A 156 0.30 -9.89 -19.14
CA LYS A 156 0.47 -10.76 -20.32
C LYS A 156 1.92 -11.15 -20.57
N ASN A 157 2.84 -10.21 -20.42
CA ASN A 157 4.27 -10.48 -20.61
C ASN A 157 4.82 -11.41 -19.52
N ALA A 158 4.39 -11.25 -18.27
CA ALA A 158 4.80 -12.10 -17.15
C ALA A 158 4.26 -13.54 -17.24
N LEU A 159 3.10 -13.74 -17.88
CA LEU A 159 2.49 -15.05 -18.06
C LEU A 159 3.18 -15.95 -19.08
N LYS A 160 3.94 -15.38 -20.03
CA LYS A 160 4.54 -16.14 -21.15
C LYS A 160 3.45 -16.97 -21.87
N ASP A 161 3.56 -18.30 -21.86
CA ASP A 161 2.60 -19.23 -22.49
C ASP A 161 1.51 -19.75 -21.53
N GLN A 162 1.53 -19.32 -20.25
CA GLN A 162 0.56 -19.76 -19.25
C GLN A 162 -0.83 -19.17 -19.53
N ARG A 163 -1.87 -19.96 -19.25
CA ARG A 163 -3.28 -19.59 -19.46
C ARG A 163 -4.12 -19.88 -18.23
N PRO A 164 -3.95 -19.10 -17.15
CA PRO A 164 -4.79 -19.23 -15.96
C PRO A 164 -6.25 -18.99 -16.34
N LYS A 165 -7.18 -19.62 -15.62
CA LYS A 165 -8.63 -19.51 -15.88
C LYS A 165 -9.36 -18.60 -14.91
N ASN A 166 -8.71 -18.25 -13.80
CA ASN A 166 -9.27 -17.43 -12.74
C ASN A 166 -8.15 -16.73 -11.96
N LEU A 167 -8.54 -15.88 -11.01
CA LEU A 167 -7.62 -15.05 -10.24
C LEU A 167 -6.62 -15.87 -9.41
N ASN A 168 -7.04 -17.00 -8.84
CA ASN A 168 -6.15 -17.84 -8.04
C ASN A 168 -5.09 -18.51 -8.93
N GLU A 169 -5.54 -19.14 -10.03
CA GLU A 169 -4.62 -19.73 -11.00
C GLU A 169 -3.66 -18.70 -11.59
N LEU A 170 -4.07 -17.44 -11.75
CA LEU A 170 -3.18 -16.36 -12.19
C LEU A 170 -2.00 -16.20 -11.22
N PHE A 171 -2.26 -16.09 -9.93
CA PHE A 171 -1.21 -15.91 -8.93
C PHE A 171 -0.41 -17.17 -8.63
N ASP A 172 -0.93 -18.36 -8.99
CA ASP A 172 -0.18 -19.62 -8.91
C ASP A 172 0.89 -19.76 -10.00
N VAL A 173 0.69 -19.12 -11.16
CA VAL A 173 1.56 -19.33 -12.34
C VAL A 173 2.30 -18.09 -12.82
N ILE A 174 1.90 -16.89 -12.41
CA ILE A 174 2.54 -15.65 -12.85
C ILE A 174 3.93 -15.50 -12.24
N ASP A 175 4.89 -15.11 -13.08
CA ASP A 175 6.27 -14.90 -12.68
C ASP A 175 6.76 -13.54 -13.22
N GLY A 176 6.91 -12.59 -12.30
CA GLY A 176 7.44 -11.25 -12.59
C GLY A 176 8.97 -11.19 -12.63
N GLY A 177 9.67 -12.31 -12.43
CA GLY A 177 11.12 -12.36 -12.39
C GLY A 177 11.71 -11.59 -11.19
N CYS A 178 12.93 -11.07 -11.36
CA CYS A 178 13.52 -10.18 -10.35
C CYS A 178 12.92 -8.76 -10.44
N GLU A 179 12.35 -8.43 -11.59
CA GLU A 179 11.85 -7.11 -11.94
C GLU A 179 10.61 -6.72 -11.14
N MET A 180 9.71 -7.67 -10.85
CA MET A 180 8.41 -7.41 -10.25
C MET A 180 7.97 -8.51 -9.29
N ASP A 181 7.49 -8.14 -8.11
CA ASP A 181 6.72 -9.01 -7.22
C ASP A 181 5.26 -9.01 -7.67
N LEU A 182 4.87 -10.01 -8.46
CA LEU A 182 3.50 -10.23 -8.93
C LEU A 182 2.75 -11.27 -8.09
N SER A 183 3.16 -11.49 -6.83
CA SER A 183 2.44 -12.39 -5.92
C SER A 183 1.04 -11.84 -5.57
N ILE A 184 0.19 -12.68 -4.98
CA ILE A 184 -1.18 -12.30 -4.55
C ILE A 184 -1.22 -11.05 -3.65
N ARG A 185 -0.11 -10.70 -3.00
CA ARG A 185 0.02 -9.52 -2.13
C ARG A 185 -0.24 -8.20 -2.85
N VAL A 186 -0.04 -8.15 -4.18
CA VAL A 186 -0.36 -6.95 -4.95
C VAL A 186 -1.84 -6.56 -4.86
N LEU A 187 -2.73 -7.50 -4.51
CA LEU A 187 -4.14 -7.20 -4.31
C LEU A 187 -4.40 -6.28 -3.09
N GLY A 188 -3.51 -6.23 -2.11
CA GLY A 188 -3.57 -5.28 -0.98
C GLY A 188 -2.89 -3.94 -1.26
N ALA A 189 -2.14 -3.85 -2.37
CA ALA A 189 -1.35 -2.70 -2.75
C ALA A 189 -2.05 -1.88 -3.84
N PHE A 190 -3.25 -1.36 -3.56
CA PHE A 190 -4.04 -0.61 -4.56
C PHE A 190 -4.39 0.81 -4.15
N ALA A 191 -4.84 1.63 -5.11
CA ALA A 191 -5.45 2.93 -4.86
C ALA A 191 -6.56 3.22 -5.87
N LEU A 192 -7.63 3.86 -5.40
CA LEU A 192 -8.77 4.27 -6.22
C LEU A 192 -8.44 5.58 -6.93
N HIS A 193 -8.31 5.56 -8.25
CA HIS A 193 -7.67 6.65 -8.98
C HIS A 193 -8.64 7.70 -9.53
N HIS A 194 -9.65 7.30 -10.30
CA HIS A 194 -10.65 8.20 -10.85
C HIS A 194 -11.87 7.42 -11.34
N LEU A 195 -13.00 8.10 -11.55
CA LEU A 195 -14.19 7.50 -12.15
C LEU A 195 -14.22 7.74 -13.66
N LYS A 196 -14.65 6.72 -14.40
CA LYS A 196 -14.91 6.80 -15.84
C LYS A 196 -16.22 6.07 -16.15
N GLY A 197 -17.31 6.83 -16.24
CA GLY A 197 -18.66 6.27 -16.40
C GLY A 197 -19.05 5.45 -15.17
N ASP A 198 -19.39 4.19 -15.41
CA ASP A 198 -19.76 3.17 -14.42
C ASP A 198 -18.57 2.37 -13.87
N ARG A 199 -17.34 2.76 -14.25
CA ARG A 199 -16.10 2.11 -13.81
C ARG A 199 -15.26 3.03 -12.94
N VAL A 200 -14.44 2.42 -12.09
CA VAL A 200 -13.38 3.08 -11.34
C VAL A 200 -12.03 2.58 -11.86
N ALA A 201 -11.13 3.53 -12.14
CA ALA A 201 -9.74 3.21 -12.40
C ALA A 201 -9.04 2.90 -11.08
N VAL A 202 -8.28 1.81 -11.04
CA VAL A 202 -7.50 1.37 -9.89
C VAL A 202 -6.03 1.29 -10.31
N ARG A 203 -5.13 1.79 -9.45
CA ARG A 203 -3.69 1.58 -9.58
C ARG A 203 -3.27 0.52 -8.59
N ILE A 204 -2.61 -0.51 -9.08
CA ILE A 204 -2.01 -1.57 -8.27
C ILE A 204 -0.50 -1.33 -8.26
N GLY A 205 0.05 -1.04 -7.09
CA GLY A 205 1.48 -0.87 -6.88
C GLY A 205 2.19 -2.22 -6.90
N VAL A 206 3.25 -2.30 -7.69
CA VAL A 206 4.06 -3.52 -7.86
C VAL A 206 5.51 -3.16 -7.56
N SER A 207 6.05 -3.71 -6.47
CA SER A 207 7.46 -3.57 -6.11
C SER A 207 8.34 -4.54 -6.90
N HIS A 208 9.65 -4.41 -6.74
CA HIS A 208 10.62 -5.34 -7.28
C HIS A 208 10.49 -6.76 -6.70
N GLY A 209 10.85 -7.77 -7.50
CA GLY A 209 10.80 -9.18 -7.11
C GLY A 209 12.08 -9.67 -6.41
N CYS A 210 13.21 -8.98 -6.57
CA CYS A 210 14.45 -9.36 -5.90
C CYS A 210 15.36 -8.17 -5.55
N GLU A 211 16.28 -8.38 -4.59
CA GLU A 211 17.14 -7.32 -4.02
C GLU A 211 17.92 -6.55 -5.10
N ALA A 212 18.32 -7.19 -6.21
CA ALA A 212 19.06 -6.55 -7.30
C ALA A 212 18.27 -5.46 -8.03
N MET A 213 16.93 -5.51 -7.96
CA MET A 213 16.02 -4.53 -8.55
C MET A 213 15.42 -3.57 -7.50
N ARG A 214 16.01 -3.51 -6.30
CA ARG A 214 15.58 -2.58 -5.23
C ARG A 214 15.39 -1.15 -5.75
N GLY A 215 14.36 -0.48 -5.26
CA GLY A 215 13.94 0.82 -5.75
C GLY A 215 13.01 0.79 -6.96
N ASN A 216 12.95 -0.30 -7.73
CA ASN A 216 11.98 -0.40 -8.81
C ASN A 216 10.55 -0.49 -8.25
N PHE A 217 9.67 0.28 -8.88
CA PHE A 217 8.24 0.32 -8.60
C PHE A 217 7.50 0.61 -9.90
N THR A 218 6.41 -0.10 -10.14
CA THR A 218 5.52 0.15 -11.26
C THR A 218 4.06 0.13 -10.81
N GLU A 219 3.18 0.68 -11.63
CA GLU A 219 1.74 0.70 -11.40
C GLU A 219 1.02 -0.03 -12.52
N ILE A 220 0.26 -1.07 -12.17
CA ILE A 220 -0.68 -1.71 -13.08
C ILE A 220 -2.00 -0.95 -13.00
N GLY A 221 -2.50 -0.50 -14.16
CA GLY A 221 -3.71 0.29 -14.25
C GLY A 221 -4.88 -0.53 -14.79
N VAL A 222 -5.90 -0.75 -13.96
CA VAL A 222 -7.11 -1.48 -14.36
C VAL A 222 -8.36 -0.61 -14.23
N TYR A 223 -9.39 -0.93 -15.02
CA TYR A 223 -10.73 -0.38 -14.82
C TYR A 223 -11.65 -1.47 -14.31
N LEU A 224 -12.22 -1.28 -13.13
CA LEU A 224 -13.16 -2.22 -12.52
C LEU A 224 -14.57 -1.62 -12.52
N PRO A 225 -15.63 -2.43 -12.69
CA PRO A 225 -17.00 -1.99 -12.46
C PRO A 225 -17.15 -1.42 -11.04
N GLN A 226 -17.92 -0.35 -10.87
CA GLN A 226 -18.20 0.18 -9.53
C GLN A 226 -19.12 -0.78 -8.77
N PRO A 227 -18.68 -1.36 -7.65
CA PRO A 227 -19.53 -2.22 -6.84
C PRO A 227 -20.62 -1.37 -6.18
N ASP A 228 -21.85 -1.90 -6.11
CA ASP A 228 -23.01 -1.14 -5.62
C ASP A 228 -22.78 -0.56 -4.22
N ARG A 229 -22.14 -1.34 -3.35
CA ARG A 229 -21.81 -0.95 -1.98
C ARG A 229 -20.88 0.27 -1.88
N MET A 230 -20.03 0.51 -2.89
CA MET A 230 -19.09 1.64 -2.89
C MET A 230 -19.54 2.79 -3.81
N ARG A 231 -20.62 2.63 -4.58
CA ARG A 231 -20.99 3.59 -5.63
C ARG A 231 -21.21 5.01 -5.08
N THR A 232 -21.86 5.12 -3.92
CA THR A 232 -22.05 6.42 -3.24
C THR A 232 -20.73 6.99 -2.75
N ALA A 233 -19.93 6.19 -2.05
CA ALA A 233 -18.62 6.57 -1.52
C ALA A 233 -17.66 7.04 -2.64
N LEU A 234 -17.62 6.33 -3.76
CA LEU A 234 -16.80 6.66 -4.92
C LEU A 234 -17.22 7.99 -5.57
N LYS A 235 -18.52 8.21 -5.74
CA LYS A 235 -19.04 9.49 -6.27
C LYS A 235 -18.72 10.66 -5.35
N LYS A 236 -18.89 10.45 -4.04
CA LYS A 236 -18.52 11.45 -3.03
C LYS A 236 -17.02 11.74 -3.06
N ALA A 237 -16.18 10.73 -3.11
CA ALA A 237 -14.72 10.88 -3.21
C ALA A 237 -14.30 11.66 -4.47
N ALA A 238 -14.94 11.39 -5.60
CA ALA A 238 -14.70 12.15 -6.83
C ALA A 238 -15.11 13.64 -6.68
N ALA A 239 -16.24 13.91 -6.02
CA ALA A 239 -16.70 15.28 -5.76
C ALA A 239 -15.80 16.02 -4.77
N ASP A 240 -15.36 15.33 -3.72
CA ASP A 240 -14.47 15.85 -2.66
C ASP A 240 -13.00 15.90 -3.11
N ARG A 241 -12.70 15.38 -4.31
CA ARG A 241 -11.36 15.34 -4.90
C ARG A 241 -10.37 14.55 -4.04
N THR A 242 -10.83 13.42 -3.50
CA THR A 242 -10.05 12.52 -2.64
C THR A 242 -9.66 11.21 -3.33
N LEU A 243 -9.81 11.12 -4.66
CA LEU A 243 -9.25 10.02 -5.45
C LEU A 243 -7.79 10.33 -5.84
N MET A 244 -7.02 9.29 -6.17
CA MET A 244 -5.57 9.42 -6.44
C MET A 244 -5.22 10.45 -7.50
N GLN A 245 -6.03 10.60 -8.54
CA GLN A 245 -5.77 11.62 -9.56
C GLN A 245 -5.67 13.04 -8.98
N ASP A 246 -6.44 13.30 -7.92
CA ASP A 246 -6.57 14.62 -7.31
C ASP A 246 -5.63 14.83 -6.12
N LEU A 247 -5.37 13.78 -5.33
CA LEU A 247 -4.48 13.84 -4.17
C LEU A 247 -3.00 13.71 -4.54
N TYR A 248 -2.68 12.83 -5.50
CA TYR A 248 -1.29 12.52 -5.85
C TYR A 248 -0.59 13.60 -6.68
N ARG A 249 -1.36 14.50 -7.31
CA ARG A 249 -0.77 15.67 -7.99
C ARG A 249 -0.73 16.85 -7.03
N PRO A 250 0.45 17.43 -6.73
CA PRO A 250 0.51 18.63 -5.91
C PRO A 250 -0.36 19.71 -6.55
N ARG A 251 -1.24 20.32 -5.76
CA ARG A 251 -1.95 21.54 -6.17
C ARG A 251 -0.88 22.53 -6.61
N LYS A 252 -0.89 22.95 -7.89
CA LYS A 252 -0.14 24.15 -8.28
C LYS A 252 -0.65 25.26 -7.38
N LYS A 253 0.18 25.76 -6.47
CA LYS A 253 -0.11 26.98 -5.71
C LYS A 253 -0.41 28.05 -6.76
N LYS A 254 -1.64 28.57 -6.75
CA LYS A 254 -2.01 29.75 -7.54
C LYS A 254 -1.37 30.99 -6.92
#